data_AF-A0A7C6FR72-F1
#
_entry.id   AF-A0A7C6FR72-F1
#
_cell.length_a   1.000
_cell.length_b   1.000
_cell.length_c   1.000
_cell.angle_alpha   90.00
_cell.angle_beta   90.00
_cell.angle_gamma   90.00
#
_symmetry.space_group_name_H-M   'P 1'
#
loop_
_entity.id
_entity.type
_entity.pdbx_description
1 polymer ?
#
loop_
_entity_poly.entity_id
_entity_poly.type
_entity_poly.pdbx_seq_one_letter_code
_entity_poly.pdbx_strand_id
1 'polypeptide(L)'
;MKRLHKGFLLVALFVCLIFTGFVFAEESQIEIDEELLKSIAAQFPNSVLSEEEKIKELEWFARTSAPFKGMTISSVGEPIPTIIWENEVLAPLFEKLTGIKVMSDAIDEGMVVETFYRQIASKQHIYDIYINDTDLLGTHMRKQSCVNLTEFMANEGKDFTNPYQDFDDYLNLEFGQDYDGNQLQLPDNQFVNLYIFRYDWFNDPKYQAMFKEKYGYELGVPLNWAAYEDIANFWTNDVNEINGVKIYGNQDYGKPSPHLGWRITDAWLSIAGVGDKGVPFGYPVDDWGLRAEDKIPKGFSVSRGGELNGPAAVYAVDKYIEWMKKYAPPAAVALDCFESADIFGGGNIAQQISMYTCFLASDAYRSPE
;
A
#
# COMPACT_ATOMS: atom_id res chain seq x y z
N MET A 1 -73.08 -30.02 53.07
CA MET A 1 -71.64 -30.14 52.75
C MET A 1 -71.01 -28.75 52.74
N LYS A 2 -69.98 -28.55 53.57
CA LYS A 2 -68.93 -27.48 53.60
C LYS A 2 -69.41 -26.00 53.58
N ARG A 3 -69.44 -25.29 54.72
CA ARG A 3 -68.37 -24.48 55.38
C ARG A 3 -67.78 -23.37 54.46
N LEU A 4 -68.07 -22.08 54.70
CA LEU A 4 -67.40 -21.12 55.63
C LEU A 4 -66.02 -20.62 55.11
N HIS A 5 -65.89 -19.34 54.71
CA HIS A 5 -65.06 -18.32 55.39
C HIS A 5 -64.98 -16.97 54.65
N LYS A 6 -64.99 -15.91 55.48
CA LYS A 6 -64.63 -14.52 55.20
C LYS A 6 -63.12 -14.40 54.87
N GLY A 7 -62.74 -13.36 54.12
CA GLY A 7 -61.34 -12.94 54.02
C GLY A 7 -61.17 -11.66 53.22
N PHE A 8 -61.08 -10.53 53.94
CA PHE A 8 -60.47 -9.28 53.48
C PHE A 8 -59.08 -9.57 52.87
N LEU A 9 -58.78 -9.04 51.69
CA LEU A 9 -57.40 -8.95 51.20
C LEU A 9 -57.04 -7.48 51.03
N LEU A 10 -56.16 -7.01 51.91
CA LEU A 10 -55.40 -5.77 51.77
C LEU A 10 -54.59 -5.82 50.47
N VAL A 11 -54.70 -4.78 49.65
CA VAL A 11 -53.75 -4.50 48.57
C VAL A 11 -52.51 -3.87 49.20
N ALA A 12 -51.43 -4.65 49.31
CA ALA A 12 -50.12 -4.14 49.67
C ALA A 12 -49.47 -3.52 48.42
N LEU A 13 -49.28 -2.21 48.43
CA LEU A 13 -48.49 -1.48 47.43
C LEU A 13 -47.01 -1.81 47.66
N PHE A 14 -46.43 -2.61 46.77
CA PHE A 14 -44.97 -2.78 46.67
C PHE A 14 -44.40 -1.58 45.90
N VAL A 15 -43.80 -0.62 46.61
CA VAL A 15 -42.96 0.42 46.02
C VAL A 15 -41.58 -0.19 45.82
N CYS A 16 -41.29 -0.68 44.62
CA CYS A 16 -39.93 -1.01 44.20
C CYS A 16 -39.16 0.31 43.96
N LEU A 17 -38.34 0.71 44.94
CA LEU A 17 -37.27 1.68 44.74
C LEU A 17 -36.22 1.04 43.81
N ILE A 18 -36.28 1.37 42.52
CA ILE A 18 -35.18 1.13 41.59
C ILE A 18 -34.11 2.16 41.94
N PHE A 19 -33.10 1.73 42.69
CA PHE A 19 -31.83 2.45 42.79
C PHE A 19 -31.15 2.35 41.43
N THR A 20 -31.33 3.35 40.57
CA THR A 20 -30.43 3.60 39.45
C THR A 20 -29.11 4.09 40.04
N GLY A 21 -28.22 3.15 40.36
CA GLY A 21 -26.82 3.46 40.60
C GLY A 21 -26.21 3.97 39.30
N PHE A 22 -26.19 5.29 39.12
CA PHE A 22 -25.18 5.92 38.30
C PHE A 22 -23.83 5.64 38.98
N VAL A 23 -23.16 4.59 38.55
CA VAL A 23 -21.72 4.45 38.77
C VAL A 23 -21.11 5.53 37.89
N PHE A 24 -20.83 6.69 38.47
CA PHE A 24 -19.75 7.52 37.98
C PHE A 24 -18.51 6.64 38.07
N ALA A 25 -18.00 6.19 36.92
CA ALA A 25 -16.63 5.75 36.86
C ALA A 25 -15.80 6.95 37.33
N GLU A 26 -15.20 6.82 38.51
CA GLU A 26 -14.04 7.65 38.85
C GLU A 26 -13.08 7.48 37.68
N GLU A 27 -12.83 8.54 36.93
CA GLU A 27 -11.62 8.67 36.13
C GLU A 27 -10.46 8.48 37.11
N SER A 28 -10.02 7.23 37.24
CA SER A 28 -8.66 6.97 37.64
C SER A 28 -7.81 7.71 36.62
N GLN A 29 -7.28 8.87 36.99
CA GLN A 29 -6.32 9.57 36.16
C GLN A 29 -5.16 8.60 35.98
N ILE A 30 -5.11 7.94 34.83
CA ILE A 30 -3.97 7.14 34.43
C ILE A 30 -2.81 8.13 34.43
N GLU A 31 -1.88 7.93 35.35
CA GLU A 31 -0.66 8.71 35.42
C GLU A 31 0.21 8.26 34.24
N ILE A 32 0.30 9.13 33.23
CA ILE A 32 1.09 8.87 32.04
C ILE A 32 2.46 9.49 32.26
N ASP A 33 3.49 8.68 32.06
CA ASP A 33 4.87 9.11 32.18
C ASP A 33 5.22 10.11 31.05
N GLU A 34 5.39 11.38 31.39
CA GLU A 34 5.77 12.42 30.44
C GLU A 34 7.13 12.18 29.79
N GLU A 35 8.09 11.58 30.52
CA GLU A 35 9.40 11.24 29.95
C GLU A 35 9.25 10.15 28.90
N LEU A 36 8.36 9.18 29.13
CA LEU A 36 8.01 8.18 28.14
C LEU A 36 7.43 8.82 26.88
N LEU A 37 6.43 9.70 27.00
CA LEU A 37 5.81 10.38 25.86
C LEU A 37 6.84 11.16 25.04
N LYS A 38 7.70 11.96 25.70
CA LYS A 38 8.78 12.71 25.05
C LYS A 38 9.78 11.77 24.35
N SER A 39 10.14 10.65 24.98
CA SER A 39 11.06 9.68 24.40
C SER A 39 10.53 9.01 23.13
N ILE A 40 9.21 8.77 23.07
CA ILE A 40 8.53 8.20 21.90
C ILE A 40 8.37 9.28 20.83
N ALA A 41 7.93 10.49 21.18
CA ALA A 41 7.78 11.60 20.25
C ALA A 41 9.10 11.94 19.53
N ALA A 42 10.24 11.78 20.20
CA ALA A 42 11.58 11.97 19.63
C ALA A 42 11.96 10.94 18.54
N GLN A 43 11.28 9.79 18.48
CA GLN A 43 11.49 8.77 17.42
C GLN A 43 10.90 9.19 16.07
N PHE A 44 10.11 10.27 16.03
CA PHE A 44 9.44 10.77 14.82
C PHE A 44 9.95 12.17 14.43
N PRO A 45 11.21 12.29 13.98
CA PRO A 45 11.81 13.58 13.64
C PRO A 45 11.24 14.21 12.36
N ASN A 46 10.63 13.41 11.49
CA ASN A 46 10.07 13.85 10.20
C ASN A 46 8.54 14.02 10.23
N SER A 47 7.92 14.05 11.42
CA SER A 47 6.49 14.29 11.55
C SER A 47 6.15 15.74 11.21
N VAL A 48 4.99 15.96 10.58
CA VAL A 48 4.41 17.30 10.37
C VAL A 48 3.88 17.92 11.65
N LEU A 49 3.63 17.10 12.69
CA LEU A 49 3.16 17.54 13.99
C LEU A 49 4.30 18.17 14.80
N SER A 50 3.97 19.26 15.50
CA SER A 50 4.85 19.82 16.52
C SER A 50 5.08 18.81 17.66
N GLU A 51 6.12 19.04 18.47
CA GLU A 51 6.40 18.18 19.63
C GLU A 51 5.22 18.14 20.62
N GLU A 52 4.55 19.28 20.83
CA GLU A 52 3.37 19.38 21.69
C GLU A 52 2.19 18.56 21.14
N GLU A 53 1.93 18.64 19.83
CA GLU A 53 0.87 17.85 19.17
C GLU A 53 1.16 16.36 19.24
N LYS A 54 2.41 15.93 18.98
CA LYS A 54 2.82 14.53 19.14
C LYS A 54 2.59 14.03 20.56
N ILE A 55 3.01 14.79 21.58
CA ILE A 55 2.82 14.41 22.99
C ILE A 55 1.33 14.26 23.31
N LYS A 56 0.51 15.20 22.84
CA LYS A 56 -0.94 15.20 23.07
C LYS A 56 -1.63 13.98 22.41
N GLU A 57 -1.22 13.61 21.20
CA GLU A 57 -1.74 12.43 20.51
C GLU A 57 -1.28 11.12 21.19
N LEU A 58 -0.01 11.03 21.57
CA LEU A 58 0.53 9.88 22.31
C LEU A 58 -0.15 9.71 23.68
N GLU A 59 -0.45 10.82 24.37
CA GLU A 59 -1.24 10.79 25.60
C GLU A 59 -2.65 10.22 25.35
N TRP A 60 -3.30 10.64 24.26
CA TRP A 60 -4.60 10.11 23.87
C TRP A 60 -4.55 8.61 23.59
N PHE A 61 -3.55 8.11 22.86
CA PHE A 61 -3.36 6.68 22.66
C PHE A 61 -3.25 5.93 23.99
N ALA A 62 -2.38 6.38 24.91
CA ALA A 62 -2.17 5.73 26.20
C ALA A 62 -3.43 5.70 27.09
N ARG A 63 -4.23 6.78 27.10
CA ARG A 63 -5.48 6.82 27.88
C ARG A 63 -6.54 5.91 27.26
N THR A 64 -6.75 6.05 25.95
CA THR A 64 -7.83 5.38 25.22
C THR A 64 -7.59 3.87 25.13
N SER A 65 -6.33 3.43 25.07
CA SER A 65 -5.96 2.02 24.99
C SER A 65 -5.99 1.28 26.33
N ALA A 66 -6.12 1.98 27.45
CA ALA A 66 -5.95 1.41 28.79
C ALA A 66 -6.81 0.16 29.09
N PRO A 67 -8.08 0.07 28.63
CA PRO A 67 -8.89 -1.13 28.82
C PRO A 67 -8.35 -2.38 28.10
N PHE A 68 -7.48 -2.21 27.10
CA PHE A 68 -6.98 -3.28 26.24
C PHE A 68 -5.55 -3.72 26.57
N LYS A 69 -5.00 -3.26 27.69
CA LYS A 69 -3.66 -3.66 28.13
C LYS A 69 -3.55 -5.19 28.23
N GLY A 70 -2.51 -5.76 27.62
CA GLY A 70 -2.29 -7.20 27.53
C GLY A 70 -2.98 -7.88 26.34
N MET A 71 -3.75 -7.14 25.53
CA MET A 71 -4.27 -7.63 24.26
C MET A 71 -3.13 -7.87 23.27
N THR A 72 -3.33 -8.84 22.38
CA THR A 72 -2.45 -9.07 21.22
C THR A 72 -3.26 -8.89 19.96
N ILE A 73 -2.74 -8.09 19.02
CA ILE A 73 -3.27 -7.88 17.68
C ILE A 73 -2.28 -8.50 16.69
N SER A 74 -2.81 -9.12 15.65
CA SER A 74 -2.04 -9.76 14.58
C SER A 74 -2.27 -9.04 13.24
N SER A 75 -1.17 -8.66 12.58
CA SER A 75 -1.16 -8.06 11.25
C SER A 75 -0.30 -8.87 10.29
N VAL A 76 -0.55 -8.71 8.98
CA VAL A 76 0.27 -9.32 7.93
C VAL A 76 0.35 -8.39 6.72
N GLY A 77 1.52 -8.32 6.10
CA GLY A 77 1.77 -7.54 4.89
C GLY A 77 3.00 -8.02 4.11
N GLU A 78 3.26 -7.39 2.97
CA GLU A 78 4.44 -7.66 2.14
C GLU A 78 5.75 -7.24 2.87
N PRO A 79 6.89 -7.94 2.70
CA PRO A 79 8.17 -7.58 3.30
C PRO A 79 8.85 -6.35 2.67
N ILE A 80 8.10 -5.25 2.50
CA ILE A 80 8.64 -3.96 2.08
C ILE A 80 9.31 -3.22 3.27
N PRO A 81 10.26 -2.30 3.01
CA PRO A 81 10.96 -1.57 4.07
C PRO A 81 10.05 -0.89 5.10
N THR A 82 8.87 -0.40 4.70
CA THR A 82 7.96 0.26 5.64
C THR A 82 7.37 -0.73 6.65
N ILE A 83 6.91 -1.91 6.22
CA ILE A 83 6.41 -2.95 7.13
C ILE A 83 7.50 -3.45 8.07
N ILE A 84 8.74 -3.58 7.56
CA ILE A 84 9.88 -3.93 8.41
C ILE A 84 10.09 -2.86 9.49
N TRP A 85 10.03 -1.58 9.11
CA TRP A 85 10.15 -0.47 10.05
C TRP A 85 9.00 -0.41 11.06
N GLU A 86 7.76 -0.64 10.63
CA GLU A 86 6.60 -0.75 11.52
C GLU A 86 6.81 -1.85 12.56
N ASN A 87 7.33 -3.01 12.14
CA ASN A 87 7.55 -4.16 13.01
C ASN A 87 8.69 -3.95 14.01
N GLU A 88 9.79 -3.33 13.56
CA GLU A 88 10.99 -3.15 14.39
C GLU A 88 10.94 -1.89 15.26
N VAL A 89 10.17 -0.89 14.85
CA VAL A 89 10.14 0.44 15.50
C VAL A 89 8.74 0.77 16.03
N LEU A 90 7.70 0.82 15.18
CA LEU A 90 6.38 1.26 15.62
C LEU A 90 5.73 0.31 16.62
N ALA A 91 5.67 -0.99 16.32
CA ALA A 91 5.01 -1.98 17.15
C ALA A 91 5.60 -2.03 18.58
N PRO A 92 6.94 -2.06 18.79
CA PRO A 92 7.53 -1.96 20.12
C PRO A 92 7.22 -0.65 20.85
N LEU A 93 7.19 0.49 20.15
CA LEU A 93 6.84 1.78 20.76
C LEU A 93 5.36 1.82 21.15
N PHE A 94 4.48 1.28 20.31
CA PHE A 94 3.05 1.17 20.57
C PHE A 94 2.78 0.24 21.76
N GLU A 95 3.45 -0.92 21.84
CA GLU A 95 3.35 -1.82 22.99
C GLU A 95 3.86 -1.14 24.27
N LYS A 96 4.98 -0.42 24.21
CA LYS A 96 5.50 0.33 25.36
C LYS A 96 4.53 1.40 25.84
N LEU A 97 3.84 2.08 24.93
CA LEU A 97 2.88 3.15 25.22
C LEU A 97 1.55 2.62 25.78
N THR A 98 1.01 1.57 25.14
CA THR A 98 -0.38 1.13 25.35
C THR A 98 -0.49 -0.16 26.15
N GLY A 99 0.58 -0.96 26.16
CA GLY A 99 0.58 -2.34 26.64
C GLY A 99 -0.17 -3.33 25.74
N ILE A 100 -0.52 -2.92 24.51
CA ILE A 100 -1.08 -3.80 23.48
C ILE A 100 0.09 -4.33 22.63
N LYS A 101 0.20 -5.64 22.50
CA LYS A 101 1.20 -6.26 21.65
C LYS A 101 0.71 -6.34 20.22
N VAL A 102 1.47 -5.79 19.27
CA VAL A 102 1.22 -5.98 17.83
C VAL A 102 2.21 -7.02 17.31
N MET A 103 1.71 -8.14 16.81
CA MET A 103 2.50 -9.12 16.08
C MET A 103 2.24 -8.94 14.60
N SER A 104 3.27 -8.68 13.83
CA SER A 104 3.13 -8.42 12.41
C SER A 104 4.05 -9.35 11.62
N ASP A 105 3.46 -10.11 10.71
CA ASP A 105 4.18 -11.02 9.82
C ASP A 105 4.47 -10.34 8.49
N ALA A 106 5.70 -10.48 7.99
CA ALA A 106 6.10 -10.03 6.67
C ALA A 106 6.27 -11.25 5.75
N ILE A 107 5.36 -11.41 4.78
CA ILE A 107 5.31 -12.58 3.89
C ILE A 107 5.13 -12.15 2.44
N ASP A 108 5.54 -12.99 1.48
CA ASP A 108 5.35 -12.72 0.04
C ASP A 108 3.90 -12.33 -0.28
N GLU A 109 3.70 -11.37 -1.19
CA GLU A 109 2.37 -10.83 -1.52
C GLU A 109 1.40 -11.93 -1.96
N GLY A 110 1.86 -12.94 -2.70
CA GLY A 110 1.03 -14.09 -3.06
C GLY A 110 0.47 -14.82 -1.84
N MET A 111 1.27 -14.92 -0.78
CA MET A 111 0.86 -15.52 0.49
C MET A 111 -0.08 -14.61 1.29
N VAL A 112 0.09 -13.28 1.25
CA VAL A 112 -0.89 -12.33 1.83
C VAL A 112 -2.25 -12.55 1.18
N VAL A 113 -2.28 -12.59 -0.16
CA VAL A 113 -3.51 -12.79 -0.94
C VAL A 113 -4.18 -14.11 -0.61
N GLU A 114 -3.43 -15.22 -0.65
CA GLU A 114 -3.95 -16.54 -0.31
C GLU A 114 -4.48 -16.63 1.12
N THR A 115 -3.85 -15.92 2.05
CA THR A 115 -4.19 -15.94 3.47
C THR A 115 -5.52 -15.24 3.74
N PHE A 116 -5.74 -14.03 3.21
CA PHE A 116 -7.02 -13.37 3.43
C PHE A 116 -8.16 -14.12 2.72
N TYR A 117 -7.94 -14.68 1.51
CA TYR A 117 -8.95 -15.50 0.85
C TYR A 117 -9.32 -16.74 1.67
N ARG A 118 -8.34 -17.34 2.35
CA ARG A 118 -8.56 -18.46 3.26
C ARG A 118 -9.36 -18.05 4.49
N GLN A 119 -9.07 -16.89 5.09
CA GLN A 119 -9.86 -16.33 6.19
C GLN A 119 -11.31 -16.10 5.76
N ILE A 120 -11.54 -15.48 4.58
CA ILE A 120 -12.87 -15.26 4.01
C ILE A 120 -13.62 -16.58 3.81
N ALA A 121 -12.97 -17.58 3.18
CA ALA A 121 -13.62 -18.83 2.82
C ALA A 121 -13.92 -19.70 4.05
N SER A 122 -12.99 -19.77 5.00
CA SER A 122 -13.11 -20.60 6.21
C SER A 122 -13.95 -19.95 7.30
N LYS A 123 -14.07 -18.62 7.29
CA LYS A 123 -14.64 -17.80 8.37
C LYS A 123 -13.94 -18.04 9.72
N GLN A 124 -12.69 -18.47 9.67
CA GLN A 124 -11.83 -18.60 10.84
C GLN A 124 -10.90 -17.39 10.90
N HIS A 125 -10.66 -16.90 12.11
CA HIS A 125 -9.65 -15.88 12.36
C HIS A 125 -8.25 -16.42 12.02
N ILE A 126 -7.48 -15.61 11.30
CA ILE A 126 -6.06 -15.85 11.01
C ILE A 126 -5.27 -14.60 11.41
N TYR A 127 -5.65 -13.42 10.87
CA TYR A 127 -5.12 -12.12 11.23
C TYR A 127 -6.25 -11.11 11.49
N ASP A 128 -5.96 -10.12 12.33
CA ASP A 128 -6.86 -9.00 12.62
C ASP A 128 -6.76 -7.91 11.54
N ILE A 129 -5.55 -7.66 11.05
CA ILE A 129 -5.24 -6.61 10.07
C ILE A 129 -4.51 -7.23 8.87
N TYR A 130 -4.93 -6.85 7.67
CA TYR A 130 -4.22 -7.17 6.43
C TYR A 130 -3.79 -5.86 5.79
N ILE A 131 -2.50 -5.74 5.50
CA ILE A 131 -1.95 -4.65 4.71
C ILE A 131 -1.83 -5.20 3.28
N ASN A 132 -2.75 -4.79 2.41
CA ASN A 132 -2.88 -5.32 1.07
C ASN A 132 -3.26 -4.23 0.06
N ASP A 133 -2.99 -4.50 -1.21
CA ASP A 133 -3.20 -3.52 -2.29
C ASP A 133 -4.65 -3.03 -2.37
N THR A 134 -4.82 -1.74 -2.66
CA THR A 134 -6.14 -1.12 -2.87
C THR A 134 -6.90 -1.73 -4.06
N ASP A 135 -6.20 -2.40 -4.97
CA ASP A 135 -6.81 -3.14 -6.09
C ASP A 135 -7.73 -4.27 -5.61
N LEU A 136 -7.56 -4.73 -4.37
CA LEU A 136 -8.40 -5.74 -3.72
C LEU A 136 -9.68 -5.16 -3.11
N LEU A 137 -9.87 -3.85 -3.10
CA LEU A 137 -11.09 -3.20 -2.61
C LEU A 137 -12.35 -3.78 -3.26
N GLY A 138 -12.32 -3.95 -4.58
CA GLY A 138 -13.44 -4.56 -5.33
C GLY A 138 -13.72 -6.02 -4.93
N THR A 139 -12.73 -6.74 -4.42
CA THR A 139 -12.90 -8.08 -3.82
C THR A 139 -13.56 -7.95 -2.46
N HIS A 140 -13.05 -7.07 -1.60
CA HIS A 140 -13.57 -6.89 -0.25
C HIS A 140 -15.03 -6.43 -0.25
N MET A 141 -15.40 -5.50 -1.12
CA MET A 141 -16.78 -5.06 -1.31
C MET A 141 -17.71 -6.22 -1.69
N ARG A 142 -17.32 -7.04 -2.68
CA ARG A 142 -18.15 -8.15 -3.17
C ARG A 142 -18.24 -9.32 -2.19
N LYS A 143 -17.21 -9.50 -1.37
CA LYS A 143 -17.16 -10.55 -0.35
C LYS A 143 -17.66 -10.09 1.02
N GLN A 144 -17.87 -8.78 1.19
CA GLN A 144 -18.17 -8.15 2.48
C GLN A 144 -17.18 -8.60 3.56
N SER A 145 -15.89 -8.56 3.21
CA SER A 145 -14.83 -9.21 4.00
C SER A 145 -14.00 -8.27 4.86
N CYS A 146 -14.28 -6.97 4.83
CA CYS A 146 -13.62 -5.97 5.65
C CYS A 146 -14.64 -5.22 6.50
N VAL A 147 -14.15 -4.57 7.56
CA VAL A 147 -14.94 -3.67 8.37
C VAL A 147 -15.16 -2.38 7.58
N ASN A 148 -16.41 -1.89 7.56
CA ASN A 148 -16.67 -0.53 7.08
C ASN A 148 -16.17 0.45 8.15
N LEU A 149 -15.04 1.11 7.89
CA LEU A 149 -14.37 1.97 8.85
C LEU A 149 -15.16 3.25 9.11
N THR A 150 -15.87 3.78 8.11
CA THR A 150 -16.78 4.92 8.31
C THR A 150 -17.88 4.59 9.31
N GLU A 151 -18.54 3.44 9.14
CA GLU A 151 -19.59 2.99 10.07
C GLU A 151 -19.01 2.63 11.44
N PHE A 152 -17.84 1.98 11.48
CA PHE A 152 -17.18 1.62 12.73
C PHE A 152 -16.82 2.87 13.55
N MET A 153 -16.15 3.85 12.94
CA MET A 153 -15.76 5.10 13.60
C MET A 153 -16.97 5.94 14.05
N ALA A 154 -18.09 5.88 13.32
CA ALA A 154 -19.32 6.56 13.72
C ALA A 154 -20.05 5.89 14.90
N ASN A 155 -19.81 4.59 15.13
CA ASN A 155 -20.55 3.75 16.06
C ASN A 155 -19.64 3.08 17.10
N GLU A 156 -19.36 1.78 16.96
CA GLU A 156 -18.67 0.95 17.96
C GLU A 156 -17.23 1.43 18.24
N GLY A 157 -16.57 1.98 17.23
CA GLY A 157 -15.22 2.54 17.30
C GLY A 157 -15.16 4.01 17.71
N LYS A 158 -16.30 4.67 17.96
CA LYS A 158 -16.33 6.13 18.17
C LYS A 158 -15.44 6.59 19.31
N ASP A 159 -15.49 5.91 20.45
CA ASP A 159 -14.68 6.25 21.62
C ASP A 159 -13.18 5.91 21.43
N PHE A 160 -12.86 5.17 20.37
CA PHE A 160 -11.51 4.72 20.01
C PHE A 160 -11.02 5.34 18.68
N THR A 161 -11.75 6.28 18.11
CA THR A 161 -11.37 6.97 16.87
C THR A 161 -10.49 8.16 17.23
N ASN A 162 -9.28 8.20 16.67
CA ASN A 162 -8.31 9.25 16.95
C ASN A 162 -8.86 10.63 16.54
N PRO A 163 -9.12 11.55 17.49
CA PRO A 163 -9.70 12.86 17.19
C PRO A 163 -8.71 13.80 16.49
N TYR A 164 -7.42 13.44 16.44
CA TYR A 164 -6.39 14.20 15.74
C TYR A 164 -6.16 13.71 14.31
N GLN A 165 -6.88 12.67 13.88
CA GLN A 165 -6.75 12.14 12.52
C GLN A 165 -7.32 13.14 11.51
N ASP A 166 -6.43 13.74 10.71
CA ASP A 166 -6.82 14.64 9.63
C ASP A 166 -7.03 13.86 8.33
N PHE A 167 -8.22 13.30 8.13
CA PHE A 167 -8.55 12.56 6.91
C PHE A 167 -8.50 13.43 5.65
N ASP A 168 -8.65 14.74 5.76
CA ASP A 168 -8.57 15.65 4.61
C ASP A 168 -7.11 15.83 4.13
N ASP A 169 -6.12 15.49 4.97
CA ASP A 169 -4.68 15.51 4.63
C ASP A 169 -4.17 14.19 4.03
N TYR A 170 -5.03 13.17 3.92
CA TYR A 170 -4.67 11.91 3.26
C TYR A 170 -4.62 12.10 1.75
N LEU A 171 -3.56 11.58 1.14
CA LEU A 171 -3.49 11.48 -0.32
C LEU A 171 -4.39 10.33 -0.81
N ASN A 172 -5.24 10.62 -1.79
CA ASN A 172 -6.05 9.64 -2.51
C ASN A 172 -6.92 8.74 -1.59
N LEU A 173 -7.49 9.30 -0.53
CA LEU A 173 -8.33 8.56 0.42
C LEU A 173 -9.50 7.83 -0.27
N GLU A 174 -9.99 8.40 -1.38
CA GLU A 174 -11.03 7.84 -2.24
C GLU A 174 -10.68 6.49 -2.86
N PHE A 175 -9.40 6.10 -2.94
CA PHE A 175 -8.99 4.79 -3.46
C PHE A 175 -9.34 3.65 -2.50
N GLY A 176 -9.53 3.95 -1.22
CA GLY A 176 -9.99 2.98 -0.21
C GLY A 176 -11.50 3.04 0.04
N GLN A 177 -12.27 3.79 -0.77
CA GLN A 177 -13.71 4.02 -0.55
C GLN A 177 -14.59 3.14 -1.43
N ASP A 178 -15.70 2.68 -0.86
CA ASP A 178 -16.76 2.05 -1.63
C ASP A 178 -17.49 3.05 -2.54
N TYR A 179 -18.45 2.54 -3.33
CA TYR A 179 -19.17 3.37 -4.29
C TYR A 179 -20.13 4.41 -3.67
N ASP A 180 -20.36 4.35 -2.37
CA ASP A 180 -21.19 5.29 -1.61
C ASP A 180 -20.32 6.27 -0.79
N GLY A 181 -18.99 6.15 -0.88
CA GLY A 181 -18.00 7.00 -0.20
C GLY A 181 -17.61 6.51 1.19
N ASN A 182 -17.98 5.30 1.59
CA ASN A 182 -17.56 4.75 2.89
C ASN A 182 -16.13 4.23 2.80
N GLN A 183 -15.32 4.53 3.81
CA GLN A 183 -13.94 4.06 3.91
C GLN A 183 -13.90 2.58 4.30
N LEU A 184 -13.25 1.76 3.49
CA LEU A 184 -13.08 0.32 3.74
C LEU A 184 -11.62 -0.09 3.99
N GLN A 185 -10.66 0.68 3.47
CA GLN A 185 -9.22 0.54 3.71
C GLN A 185 -8.66 1.92 4.06
N LEU A 186 -7.65 1.99 4.93
CA LEU A 186 -6.90 3.23 5.15
C LEU A 186 -5.59 3.19 4.38
N PRO A 187 -5.18 4.28 3.70
CA PRO A 187 -3.85 4.38 3.16
C PRO A 187 -2.82 4.27 4.28
N ASP A 188 -2.07 3.18 4.25
CA ASP A 188 -0.98 2.87 5.17
C ASP A 188 0.37 3.19 4.51
N ASN A 189 0.50 2.74 3.25
CA ASN A 189 1.69 2.88 2.43
C ASN A 189 1.31 3.39 1.04
N GLN A 190 2.09 4.34 0.51
CA GLN A 190 1.92 4.84 -0.85
C GLN A 190 3.29 5.03 -1.51
N PHE A 191 3.41 4.56 -2.75
CA PHE A 191 4.61 4.73 -3.53
C PHE A 191 4.27 5.19 -4.95
N VAL A 192 5.01 6.18 -5.42
CA VAL A 192 4.84 6.74 -6.76
C VAL A 192 5.68 5.94 -7.74
N ASN A 193 5.15 5.71 -8.93
CA ASN A 193 5.91 5.15 -10.04
C ASN A 193 6.77 6.23 -10.70
N LEU A 194 8.08 6.01 -10.76
CA LEU A 194 9.05 6.97 -11.30
C LEU A 194 9.73 6.44 -12.56
N TYR A 195 10.11 7.37 -13.44
CA TYR A 195 11.21 7.16 -14.36
C TYR A 195 12.51 7.55 -13.65
N ILE A 196 13.45 6.61 -13.54
CA ILE A 196 14.75 6.82 -12.90
C ILE A 196 15.87 6.64 -13.93
N PHE A 197 16.93 7.46 -13.83
CA PHE A 197 18.04 7.47 -14.77
C PHE A 197 19.34 7.95 -14.14
N ARG A 198 20.46 7.66 -14.81
CA ARG A 198 21.80 8.10 -14.43
C ARG A 198 22.04 9.55 -14.81
N TYR A 199 21.80 10.43 -13.86
CA TYR A 199 21.95 11.88 -14.06
C TYR A 199 23.35 12.26 -14.54
N ASP A 200 24.40 11.69 -13.96
CA ASP A 200 25.79 11.94 -14.35
C ASP A 200 26.07 11.53 -15.80
N TRP A 201 25.56 10.37 -16.24
CA TRP A 201 25.73 9.89 -17.61
C TRP A 201 24.97 10.75 -18.63
N PHE A 202 23.74 11.15 -18.30
CA PHE A 202 22.90 11.97 -19.19
C PHE A 202 23.41 13.42 -19.31
N ASN A 203 24.20 13.90 -18.34
CA ASN A 203 24.79 15.23 -18.35
C ASN A 203 26.27 15.27 -18.77
N ASP A 204 26.86 14.12 -19.13
CA ASP A 204 28.23 14.10 -19.64
C ASP A 204 28.27 14.67 -21.08
N PRO A 205 29.04 15.75 -21.35
CA PRO A 205 29.12 16.36 -22.68
C PRO A 205 29.55 15.39 -23.79
N LYS A 206 30.36 14.38 -23.45
CA LYS A 206 30.78 13.33 -24.39
C LYS A 206 29.59 12.53 -24.86
N TYR A 207 28.78 12.02 -23.93
CA TYR A 207 27.63 11.16 -24.27
C TYR A 207 26.51 11.96 -24.93
N GLN A 208 26.29 13.21 -24.51
CA GLN A 208 25.35 14.10 -25.19
C GLN A 208 25.74 14.34 -26.66
N ALA A 209 27.02 14.60 -26.94
CA ALA A 209 27.51 14.80 -28.31
C ALA A 209 27.38 13.52 -29.15
N MET A 210 27.81 12.36 -28.62
CA MET A 210 27.70 11.07 -29.30
C MET A 210 26.24 10.71 -29.63
N PHE A 211 25.33 10.93 -28.68
CA PHE A 211 23.92 10.65 -28.86
C PHE A 211 23.30 11.56 -29.94
N LYS A 212 23.57 12.87 -29.87
CA LYS A 212 23.04 13.86 -30.83
C LYS A 212 23.56 13.62 -32.25
N GLU A 213 24.82 13.23 -32.40
CA GLU A 213 25.39 12.85 -33.69
C GLU A 213 24.67 11.63 -34.30
N LYS A 214 24.34 10.64 -33.47
CA LYS A 214 23.71 9.39 -33.93
C LYS A 214 22.22 9.53 -34.21
N TYR A 215 21.46 10.10 -33.28
CA TYR A 215 19.99 10.10 -33.32
C TYR A 215 19.40 11.43 -33.81
N GLY A 216 20.21 12.49 -33.92
CA GLY A 216 19.78 13.78 -34.44
C GLY A 216 18.97 14.64 -33.46
N TYR A 217 18.86 14.25 -32.19
CA TYR A 217 18.21 15.01 -31.12
C TYR A 217 19.00 14.90 -29.80
N GLU A 218 18.63 15.71 -28.81
CA GLU A 218 19.37 15.81 -27.55
C GLU A 218 19.08 14.64 -26.60
N LEU A 219 20.12 14.11 -25.97
CA LEU A 219 19.99 13.11 -24.90
C LEU A 219 19.31 13.74 -23.69
N GLY A 220 18.25 13.12 -23.19
CA GLY A 220 17.47 13.62 -22.07
C GLY A 220 16.38 12.64 -21.64
N VAL A 221 15.46 13.10 -20.79
CA VAL A 221 14.32 12.30 -20.36
C VAL A 221 13.46 11.91 -21.58
N PRO A 222 13.16 10.61 -21.77
CA PRO A 222 12.44 10.15 -22.95
C PRO A 222 10.99 10.66 -22.92
N LEU A 223 10.56 11.25 -24.03
CA LEU A 223 9.20 11.76 -24.20
C LEU A 223 8.22 10.71 -24.73
N ASN A 224 8.74 9.60 -25.25
CA ASN A 224 7.96 8.51 -25.82
C ASN A 224 8.79 7.22 -25.89
N TRP A 225 8.15 6.12 -26.30
CA TRP A 225 8.75 4.80 -26.39
C TRP A 225 9.91 4.69 -27.37
N ALA A 226 9.83 5.38 -28.52
CA ALA A 226 10.92 5.38 -29.49
C ALA A 226 12.17 6.05 -28.90
N ALA A 227 11.98 7.19 -28.22
CA ALA A 227 13.08 7.86 -27.53
C ALA A 227 13.67 7.00 -26.40
N TYR A 228 12.83 6.29 -25.64
CA TYR A 228 13.30 5.36 -24.61
C TYR A 228 14.16 4.25 -25.22
N GLU A 229 13.69 3.63 -26.32
CA GLU A 229 14.38 2.56 -27.03
C GLU A 229 15.72 3.03 -27.62
N ASP A 230 15.75 4.22 -28.23
CA ASP A 230 16.98 4.82 -28.76
C ASP A 230 18.02 5.06 -27.66
N ILE A 231 17.59 5.57 -26.50
CA ILE A 231 18.46 5.77 -25.33
C ILE A 231 18.93 4.42 -24.77
N ALA A 232 18.05 3.43 -24.67
CA ALA A 232 18.40 2.10 -24.18
C ALA A 232 19.44 1.43 -25.11
N ASN A 233 19.24 1.56 -26.42
CA ASN A 233 20.17 1.07 -27.43
C ASN A 233 21.52 1.80 -27.38
N PHE A 234 21.51 3.12 -27.23
CA PHE A 234 22.72 3.93 -27.09
C PHE A 234 23.60 3.44 -25.96
N TRP A 235 23.04 3.29 -24.77
CA TRP A 235 23.82 2.84 -23.61
C TRP A 235 24.29 1.39 -23.75
N THR A 236 23.39 0.47 -24.12
CA THR A 236 23.75 -0.95 -24.19
C THR A 236 24.74 -1.28 -25.30
N ASN A 237 24.58 -0.67 -26.48
CA ASN A 237 25.27 -1.10 -27.70
C ASN A 237 26.31 -0.11 -28.22
N ASP A 238 26.09 1.21 -28.10
CA ASP A 238 27.05 2.21 -28.62
C ASP A 238 28.10 2.57 -27.58
N VAL A 239 27.67 2.89 -26.36
CA VAL A 239 28.59 3.12 -25.25
C VAL A 239 29.13 1.79 -24.75
N ASN A 240 28.25 0.82 -24.49
CA ASN A 240 28.52 -0.58 -24.15
C ASN A 240 29.30 -0.79 -22.84
N GLU A 241 30.35 -0.03 -22.57
CA GLU A 241 31.22 -0.17 -21.41
C GLU A 241 31.68 1.20 -20.90
N ILE A 242 31.71 1.37 -19.57
CA ILE A 242 32.29 2.53 -18.90
C ILE A 242 33.28 2.00 -17.86
N ASN A 243 34.54 2.44 -17.94
CA ASN A 243 35.60 2.05 -17.00
C ASN A 243 35.80 0.54 -16.83
N GLY A 244 35.68 -0.26 -17.91
CA GLY A 244 35.80 -1.72 -17.80
C GLY A 244 34.51 -2.44 -17.39
N VAL A 245 33.44 -1.70 -17.09
CA VAL A 245 32.16 -2.25 -16.63
C VAL A 245 31.14 -2.21 -17.75
N LYS A 246 30.59 -3.38 -18.09
CA LYS A 246 29.47 -3.51 -19.03
C LYS A 246 28.27 -2.71 -18.51
N ILE A 247 27.73 -1.84 -19.37
CA ILE A 247 26.54 -1.05 -19.05
C ILE A 247 25.31 -1.52 -19.83
N TYR A 248 24.16 -1.22 -19.26
CA TYR A 248 22.83 -1.57 -19.78
C TYR A 248 21.96 -0.33 -19.87
N GLY A 249 21.16 -0.24 -20.91
CA GLY A 249 20.30 0.90 -21.18
C GLY A 249 18.88 0.76 -20.63
N ASN A 250 18.54 -0.37 -20.02
CA ASN A 250 17.25 -0.64 -19.41
C ASN A 250 17.41 -1.59 -18.21
N GLN A 251 16.44 -1.57 -17.30
CA GLN A 251 16.22 -2.64 -16.32
C GLN A 251 14.71 -2.92 -16.20
N ASP A 252 14.39 -4.20 -16.04
CA ASP A 252 13.07 -4.68 -15.62
C ASP A 252 13.26 -6.10 -15.01
N TYR A 253 12.18 -6.77 -14.61
CA TYR A 253 12.23 -8.09 -13.97
C TYR A 253 11.27 -9.08 -14.61
N GLY A 254 11.60 -10.38 -14.60
CA GLY A 254 10.86 -11.41 -15.34
C GLY A 254 10.57 -12.71 -14.59
N LYS A 255 10.91 -12.82 -13.31
CA LYS A 255 10.58 -14.00 -12.50
C LYS A 255 9.07 -14.14 -12.38
N PRO A 256 8.47 -15.30 -12.73
CA PRO A 256 7.05 -15.53 -12.54
C PRO A 256 6.66 -15.45 -11.06
N SER A 257 5.89 -14.42 -10.71
CA SER A 257 5.32 -14.18 -9.38
C SER A 257 4.13 -13.22 -9.50
N PRO A 258 3.34 -12.99 -8.43
CA PRO A 258 2.33 -11.94 -8.41
C PRO A 258 2.88 -10.56 -8.81
N HIS A 259 4.11 -10.22 -8.40
CA HIS A 259 4.76 -8.96 -8.75
C HIS A 259 4.98 -8.79 -10.26
N LEU A 260 5.18 -9.88 -11.01
CA LEU A 260 5.23 -9.81 -12.47
C LEU A 260 3.83 -9.53 -13.06
N GLY A 261 2.77 -10.03 -12.43
CA GLY A 261 1.40 -9.66 -12.76
C GLY A 261 1.18 -8.15 -12.63
N TRP A 262 1.47 -7.61 -11.44
CA TRP A 262 1.42 -6.17 -11.14
C TRP A 262 2.31 -5.35 -12.07
N ARG A 263 3.51 -5.83 -12.38
CA ARG A 263 4.41 -5.17 -13.33
C ARG A 263 3.74 -4.94 -14.67
N ILE A 264 3.01 -5.94 -15.15
CA ILE A 264 2.34 -5.85 -16.44
C ILE A 264 1.10 -4.96 -16.33
N THR A 265 0.21 -5.21 -15.36
CA THR A 265 -1.06 -4.49 -15.24
C THR A 265 -0.90 -3.02 -14.87
N ASP A 266 -0.06 -2.72 -13.89
CA ASP A 266 0.02 -1.38 -13.27
C ASP A 266 0.94 -0.44 -14.05
N ALA A 267 1.85 -1.00 -14.86
CA ALA A 267 2.83 -0.23 -15.60
C ALA A 267 2.71 -0.46 -17.11
N TRP A 268 3.04 -1.64 -17.60
CA TRP A 268 3.20 -1.85 -19.04
C TRP A 268 1.89 -1.69 -19.83
N LEU A 269 0.77 -2.22 -19.34
CA LEU A 269 -0.54 -2.04 -19.98
C LEU A 269 -0.96 -0.57 -19.94
N SER A 270 -0.88 0.07 -18.78
CA SER A 270 -1.26 1.47 -18.58
C SER A 270 -0.44 2.42 -19.48
N ILE A 271 0.89 2.29 -19.53
CA ILE A 271 1.77 3.15 -20.34
C ILE A 271 1.59 2.88 -21.85
N ALA A 272 1.18 1.68 -22.24
CA ALA A 272 0.84 1.36 -23.64
C ALA A 272 -0.54 1.91 -24.05
N GLY A 273 -1.32 2.44 -23.10
CA GLY A 273 -2.65 2.96 -23.34
C GLY A 273 -3.70 1.86 -23.52
N VAL A 274 -3.58 0.77 -22.75
CA VAL A 274 -4.69 -0.19 -22.58
C VAL A 274 -5.84 0.52 -21.87
N GLY A 275 -7.06 0.19 -22.25
CA GLY A 275 -8.26 0.78 -21.67
C GLY A 275 -8.70 2.09 -22.34
N ASP A 276 -9.77 2.65 -21.80
CA ASP A 276 -10.35 3.90 -22.27
C ASP A 276 -9.68 5.11 -21.60
N LYS A 277 -9.80 6.29 -22.19
CA LYS A 277 -9.31 7.52 -21.54
C LYS A 277 -10.22 7.92 -20.39
N GLY A 278 -9.63 8.17 -19.23
CA GLY A 278 -10.35 8.67 -18.06
C GLY A 278 -9.49 8.57 -16.82
N VAL A 279 -9.85 9.30 -15.77
CA VAL A 279 -9.22 9.18 -14.45
C VAL A 279 -10.17 8.42 -13.51
N PRO A 280 -9.65 7.66 -12.53
CA PRO A 280 -8.23 7.39 -12.29
C PRO A 280 -7.59 6.39 -13.27
N PHE A 281 -8.36 5.44 -13.84
CA PHE A 281 -7.81 4.31 -14.63
C PHE A 281 -8.49 4.04 -15.98
N GLY A 282 -9.30 4.97 -16.49
CA GLY A 282 -10.07 4.76 -17.71
C GLY A 282 -11.48 4.19 -17.48
N TYR A 283 -12.46 4.65 -18.27
CA TYR A 283 -13.86 4.22 -18.18
C TYR A 283 -14.52 4.19 -19.58
N PRO A 284 -15.33 3.16 -19.90
CA PRO A 284 -15.72 2.00 -19.08
C PRO A 284 -14.70 0.84 -19.03
N VAL A 285 -13.63 0.86 -19.83
CA VAL A 285 -12.54 -0.12 -19.75
C VAL A 285 -11.37 0.48 -18.99
N ASP A 286 -10.94 -0.18 -17.91
CA ASP A 286 -9.77 0.25 -17.15
C ASP A 286 -8.45 -0.14 -17.84
N ASP A 287 -7.33 0.34 -17.30
CA ASP A 287 -5.98 0.11 -17.80
C ASP A 287 -5.46 -1.32 -17.58
N TRP A 288 -6.15 -2.11 -16.76
CA TRP A 288 -5.99 -3.57 -16.67
C TRP A 288 -6.78 -4.30 -17.77
N GLY A 289 -7.56 -3.56 -18.56
CA GLY A 289 -8.35 -4.04 -19.67
C GLY A 289 -9.71 -4.62 -19.27
N LEU A 290 -10.16 -4.44 -18.03
CA LEU A 290 -11.49 -4.85 -17.58
C LEU A 290 -12.54 -3.83 -17.98
N ARG A 291 -13.55 -4.27 -18.72
CA ARG A 291 -14.79 -3.50 -18.86
C ARG A 291 -15.64 -3.63 -17.60
N ALA A 292 -16.01 -2.50 -17.02
CA ALA A 292 -17.03 -2.40 -15.98
C ALA A 292 -18.18 -1.50 -16.44
N GLU A 293 -19.42 -1.92 -16.17
CA GLU A 293 -20.61 -1.10 -16.39
C GLU A 293 -21.48 -1.16 -15.16
N ASP A 294 -21.97 0.00 -14.71
CA ASP A 294 -22.82 0.11 -13.52
C ASP A 294 -22.23 -0.67 -12.33
N LYS A 295 -20.91 -0.55 -12.11
CA LYS A 295 -20.17 -1.21 -11.02
C LYS A 295 -20.06 -2.75 -11.15
N ILE A 296 -20.45 -3.29 -12.32
CA ILE A 296 -20.45 -4.73 -12.61
C ILE A 296 -19.36 -5.08 -13.64
N PRO A 297 -18.39 -5.95 -13.32
CA PRO A 297 -17.39 -6.44 -14.26
C PRO A 297 -18.04 -7.22 -15.40
N LYS A 298 -17.69 -6.90 -16.65
CA LYS A 298 -18.25 -7.54 -17.86
C LYS A 298 -17.28 -8.48 -18.54
N GLY A 299 -16.00 -8.11 -18.64
CA GLY A 299 -14.97 -8.98 -19.19
C GLY A 299 -13.68 -8.23 -19.56
N PHE A 300 -12.61 -9.01 -19.68
CA PHE A 300 -11.27 -8.52 -19.98
C PHE A 300 -10.90 -8.58 -21.47
N SER A 301 -11.51 -9.47 -22.25
CA SER A 301 -11.16 -9.63 -23.66
C SER A 301 -11.88 -8.64 -24.56
N VAL A 302 -11.28 -8.28 -25.70
CA VAL A 302 -11.90 -7.45 -26.76
C VAL A 302 -13.26 -8.02 -27.19
N SER A 303 -13.37 -9.34 -27.31
CA SER A 303 -14.64 -10.01 -27.65
C SER A 303 -15.75 -9.84 -26.59
N ARG A 304 -15.39 -9.46 -25.37
CA ARG A 304 -16.29 -9.14 -24.25
C ARG A 304 -16.30 -7.65 -23.92
N GLY A 305 -15.69 -6.83 -24.77
CA GLY A 305 -15.61 -5.38 -24.64
C GLY A 305 -14.53 -4.86 -23.71
N GLY A 306 -13.64 -5.71 -23.16
CA GLY A 306 -12.42 -5.29 -22.47
C GLY A 306 -11.25 -5.11 -23.44
N GLU A 307 -10.02 -4.96 -22.94
CA GLU A 307 -8.82 -4.65 -23.76
C GLU A 307 -7.57 -5.47 -23.40
N LEU A 308 -7.66 -6.44 -22.47
CA LEU A 308 -6.50 -7.21 -21.99
C LEU A 308 -5.78 -8.02 -23.09
N ASN A 309 -6.47 -8.33 -24.18
CA ASN A 309 -5.87 -9.00 -25.35
C ASN A 309 -5.93 -8.14 -26.63
N GLY A 310 -6.09 -6.83 -26.47
CA GLY A 310 -6.11 -5.87 -27.56
C GLY A 310 -4.71 -5.47 -28.04
N PRO A 311 -4.61 -4.66 -29.12
CA PRO A 311 -3.34 -4.31 -29.74
C PRO A 311 -2.36 -3.62 -28.79
N ALA A 312 -2.84 -2.76 -27.89
CA ALA A 312 -2.00 -2.06 -26.91
C ALA A 312 -1.38 -3.05 -25.90
N ALA A 313 -2.18 -4.00 -25.40
CA ALA A 313 -1.70 -5.02 -24.48
C ALA A 313 -0.66 -5.95 -25.13
N VAL A 314 -0.89 -6.35 -26.39
CA VAL A 314 0.08 -7.13 -27.16
C VAL A 314 1.38 -6.34 -27.34
N TYR A 315 1.29 -5.07 -27.75
CA TYR A 315 2.45 -4.20 -27.91
C TYR A 315 3.25 -4.05 -26.60
N ALA A 316 2.55 -3.86 -25.47
CA ALA A 316 3.16 -3.72 -24.15
C ALA A 316 4.03 -4.95 -23.79
N VAL A 317 3.45 -6.15 -23.90
CA VAL A 317 4.15 -7.40 -23.56
C VAL A 317 5.28 -7.69 -24.54
N ASP A 318 5.06 -7.49 -25.84
CA ASP A 318 6.10 -7.69 -26.86
C ASP A 318 7.30 -6.76 -26.63
N LYS A 319 7.03 -5.47 -26.35
CA LYS A 319 8.09 -4.49 -26.08
C LYS A 319 8.81 -4.73 -24.77
N TYR A 320 8.09 -5.08 -23.71
CA TYR A 320 8.70 -5.52 -22.44
C TYR A 320 9.69 -6.66 -22.67
N ILE A 321 9.27 -7.72 -23.38
CA ILE A 321 10.14 -8.87 -23.68
C ILE A 321 11.33 -8.46 -24.57
N GLU A 322 11.08 -7.62 -25.57
CA GLU A 322 12.11 -7.12 -26.47
C GLU A 322 13.19 -6.32 -25.72
N TRP A 323 12.78 -5.33 -24.92
CA TRP A 323 13.70 -4.47 -24.19
C TRP A 323 14.44 -5.22 -23.08
N MET A 324 13.79 -6.18 -22.42
CA MET A 324 14.44 -7.09 -21.48
C MET A 324 15.57 -7.89 -22.15
N LYS A 325 15.34 -8.44 -23.34
CA LYS A 325 16.35 -9.23 -24.05
C LYS A 325 17.47 -8.40 -24.64
N LYS A 326 17.16 -7.20 -25.13
CA LYS A 326 18.12 -6.37 -25.87
C LYS A 326 18.93 -5.44 -24.97
N TYR A 327 18.32 -4.90 -23.92
CA TYR A 327 18.86 -3.74 -23.21
C TYR A 327 19.03 -3.91 -21.70
N ALA A 328 18.51 -4.99 -21.12
CA ALA A 328 18.69 -5.30 -19.70
C ALA A 328 19.83 -6.32 -19.47
N PRO A 329 20.36 -6.41 -18.24
CA PRO A 329 21.24 -7.50 -17.83
C PRO A 329 20.63 -8.87 -18.11
N PRO A 330 21.41 -9.87 -18.60
CA PRO A 330 20.88 -11.21 -18.89
C PRO A 330 20.20 -11.89 -17.69
N ALA A 331 20.61 -11.54 -16.47
CA ALA A 331 20.02 -12.06 -15.25
C ALA A 331 18.60 -11.55 -14.99
N ALA A 332 18.19 -10.43 -15.60
CA ALA A 332 16.92 -9.74 -15.34
C ALA A 332 15.68 -10.64 -15.46
N VAL A 333 15.71 -11.62 -16.38
CA VAL A 333 14.61 -12.57 -16.59
C VAL A 333 14.37 -13.50 -15.41
N ALA A 334 15.32 -13.64 -14.49
CA ALA A 334 15.25 -14.51 -13.32
C ALA A 334 15.05 -13.73 -12.01
N LEU A 335 15.05 -12.40 -12.04
CA LEU A 335 14.90 -11.55 -10.87
C LEU A 335 13.43 -11.30 -10.54
N ASP A 336 13.12 -11.18 -9.25
CA ASP A 336 11.89 -10.50 -8.80
C ASP A 336 12.07 -8.97 -8.72
N CYS A 337 11.01 -8.28 -8.29
CA CYS A 337 10.97 -6.82 -8.20
C CYS A 337 12.02 -6.27 -7.23
N PHE A 338 12.25 -6.92 -6.09
CA PHE A 338 13.21 -6.48 -5.06
C PHE A 338 14.64 -6.64 -5.57
N GLU A 339 14.98 -7.83 -6.07
CA GLU A 339 16.31 -8.11 -6.63
C GLU A 339 16.62 -7.17 -7.82
N SER A 340 15.63 -6.92 -8.68
CA SER A 340 15.77 -6.00 -9.80
C SER A 340 15.95 -4.56 -9.38
N ALA A 341 15.24 -4.10 -8.34
CA ALA A 341 15.37 -2.75 -7.85
C ALA A 341 16.77 -2.51 -7.27
N ASP A 342 17.33 -3.45 -6.51
CA ASP A 342 18.68 -3.34 -5.97
C ASP A 342 19.75 -3.38 -7.07
N ILE A 343 19.56 -4.20 -8.11
CA ILE A 343 20.49 -4.28 -9.24
C ILE A 343 20.61 -2.94 -9.98
N PHE A 344 19.53 -2.15 -10.08
CA PHE A 344 19.62 -0.81 -10.64
C PHE A 344 20.52 0.11 -9.78
N GLY A 345 20.45 0.00 -8.45
CA GLY A 345 21.31 0.73 -7.52
C GLY A 345 22.80 0.41 -7.67
N GLY A 346 23.15 -0.75 -8.25
CA GLY A 346 24.53 -1.15 -8.57
C GLY A 346 25.24 -0.29 -9.63
N GLY A 347 24.55 0.67 -10.27
CA GLY A 347 25.21 1.74 -11.01
C GLY A 347 25.77 1.36 -12.38
N ASN A 348 25.34 0.25 -12.99
CA ASN A 348 25.68 -0.11 -14.37
C ASN A 348 24.48 -0.10 -15.34
N ILE A 349 23.33 0.41 -14.89
CA ILE A 349 22.13 0.61 -15.71
C ILE A 349 21.87 2.11 -15.88
N ALA A 350 21.52 2.52 -17.09
CA ALA A 350 21.34 3.93 -17.44
C ALA A 350 19.96 4.48 -17.08
N GLN A 351 18.89 3.69 -17.21
CA GLN A 351 17.51 4.11 -16.98
C GLN A 351 16.56 2.94 -16.72
N GLN A 352 15.43 3.24 -16.07
CA GLN A 352 14.32 2.32 -15.84
C GLN A 352 13.00 3.10 -15.75
N ILE A 353 11.95 2.57 -16.40
CA ILE A 353 10.56 3.04 -16.22
C ILE A 353 9.87 2.32 -15.06
N SER A 354 8.94 3.02 -14.42
CA SER A 354 8.06 2.50 -13.37
C SER A 354 8.84 1.87 -12.21
N MET A 355 9.80 2.61 -11.66
CA MET A 355 10.42 2.30 -10.38
C MET A 355 9.47 2.73 -9.25
N TYR A 356 9.07 1.82 -8.38
CA TYR A 356 8.31 2.18 -7.18
C TYR A 356 9.22 2.85 -6.15
N THR A 357 8.81 3.98 -5.59
CA THR A 357 9.63 4.75 -4.62
C THR A 357 9.97 3.98 -3.35
N CYS A 358 9.17 2.98 -2.96
CA CYS A 358 9.43 2.15 -1.78
C CYS A 358 10.79 1.44 -1.85
N PHE A 359 11.26 1.10 -3.06
CA PHE A 359 12.55 0.43 -3.24
C PHE A 359 13.76 1.36 -3.07
N LEU A 360 13.58 2.68 -3.19
CA LEU A 360 14.68 3.64 -3.07
C LEU A 360 15.22 3.76 -1.64
N ALA A 361 14.53 3.18 -0.66
CA ALA A 361 15.00 3.07 0.72
C ALA A 361 16.08 1.98 0.92
N SER A 362 16.32 1.11 -0.08
CA SER A 362 17.32 0.05 0.05
C SER A 362 18.75 0.60 0.12
N ASP A 363 19.67 -0.20 0.67
CA ASP A 363 21.08 0.20 0.83
C ASP A 363 21.78 0.45 -0.51
N ALA A 364 21.32 -0.21 -1.59
CA ALA A 364 21.85 -0.06 -2.94
C ALA A 364 21.79 1.41 -3.43
N TYR A 365 20.85 2.21 -2.93
CA TYR A 365 20.70 3.63 -3.29
C TYR A 365 21.31 4.59 -2.27
N ARG A 366 21.54 4.13 -1.04
CA ARG A 366 22.01 4.96 0.07
C ARG A 366 23.52 4.85 0.34
N SER A 367 24.15 3.77 -0.13
CA SER A 367 25.55 3.47 0.08
C SER A 367 26.24 3.09 -1.23
N PRO A 368 26.46 4.05 -2.15
CA PRO A 368 27.15 3.75 -3.40
C PRO A 368 28.59 3.29 -3.11
N GLU A 369 28.98 2.15 -3.68
CA GLU A 369 30.36 1.61 -3.62
C GLU A 369 31.39 2.48 -4.37
#